data_AF-A0A944SK81-F1
#
_entry.id   AF-A0A944SK81-F1
#
_cell.length_a   1.000
_cell.length_b   1.000
_cell.length_c   1.000
_cell.angle_alpha   90.00
_cell.angle_beta   90.00
_cell.angle_gamma   90.00
#
_symmetry.space_group_name_H-M   'P 1'
#
loop_
_entity.id
_entity.type
_entity.pdbx_description
1 polymer ?
#
loop_
_entity_poly.entity_id
_entity_poly.type
_entity_poly.pdbx_seq_one_letter_code
_entity_poly.pdbx_strand_id
1 'polypeptide(L)' 'MKILQLDSGLFPDQEAVRVAVLAIENGEHTVSRIAAAEISADDDAAWDAVVQKILAADKVVTV' A
#
# COMPACT_ATOMS: atom_id res chain seq x y z
N MET A 1 -9.11 5.57 10.26
CA MET A 1 -8.66 5.95 8.90
C MET A 1 -8.07 4.73 8.20
N LYS A 2 -8.44 4.48 6.95
CA LYS A 2 -7.93 3.39 6.11
C LYS A 2 -6.70 3.86 5.35
N ILE A 3 -5.56 3.27 5.65
CA ILE A 3 -4.30 3.54 4.98
C ILE A 3 -3.96 2.34 4.10
N LEU A 4 -3.69 2.59 2.83
CA LEU A 4 -3.15 1.59 1.92
C LEU A 4 -1.64 1.80 1.78
N GLN A 5 -0.86 0.81 2.17
CA GLN A 5 0.56 0.72 1.83
C GLN A 5 0.69 -0.03 0.51
N LEU A 6 1.28 0.62 -0.49
CA LEU A 6 1.51 0.07 -1.81
C LEU A 6 3.01 -0.13 -2.00
N ASP A 7 3.47 -1.37 -1.86
CA ASP A 7 4.87 -1.75 -2.01
C ASP A 7 5.18 -1.88 -3.51
N SER A 8 5.63 -0.78 -4.07
CA SER A 8 6.02 -0.58 -5.46
C SER A 8 7.48 -0.99 -5.72
N GLY A 9 8.30 -1.10 -4.67
CA GLY A 9 9.73 -1.34 -4.79
C GLY A 9 10.52 -0.15 -5.37
N LEU A 10 9.88 1.01 -5.59
CA LEU A 10 10.46 2.18 -6.23
C LEU A 10 10.91 3.26 -5.25
N PHE A 11 10.48 3.19 -3.99
CA PHE A 11 10.85 4.22 -3.01
C PHE A 11 12.28 3.95 -2.49
N PRO A 12 13.16 4.96 -2.41
CA PRO A 12 14.55 4.75 -2.01
C PRO A 12 14.75 4.52 -0.50
N ASP A 13 13.84 5.00 0.35
CA ASP A 13 13.90 4.85 1.82
C ASP A 13 12.71 4.03 2.36
N GLN A 14 12.55 2.83 1.81
CA GLN A 14 11.40 1.97 2.09
C GLN A 14 11.29 1.60 3.57
N GLU A 15 12.43 1.35 4.20
CA GLU A 15 12.48 0.85 5.57
C GLU A 15 11.98 1.89 6.56
N ALA A 16 12.39 3.15 6.43
CA ALA A 16 11.89 4.23 7.28
C ALA A 16 10.37 4.39 7.14
N VAL A 17 9.84 4.30 5.93
CA VAL A 17 8.39 4.40 5.68
C VAL A 17 7.65 3.17 6.23
N ARG A 18 8.17 1.95 6.06
CA ARG A 18 7.59 0.72 6.65
C ARG A 18 7.49 0.83 8.17
N VAL A 19 8.57 1.27 8.82
CA VAL A 19 8.61 1.49 10.27
C VAL A 19 7.59 2.55 10.71
N ALA A 20 7.49 3.67 9.99
CA ALA A 20 6.51 4.71 10.28
C ALA A 20 5.06 4.21 10.13
N VAL A 21 4.77 3.43 9.08
CA VAL A 21 3.43 2.85 8.85
C VAL A 21 3.08 1.80 9.92
N LEU A 22 4.05 0.98 10.36
CA LEU A 22 3.85 0.05 11.47
C LEU A 22 3.56 0.77 12.79
N ALA A 23 4.23 1.89 13.06
CA ALA A 23 4.03 2.64 14.30
C ALA A 23 2.58 3.19 14.43
N ILE A 24 1.95 3.56 13.31
CA ILE A 24 0.58 4.11 13.30
C ILE A 24 -0.51 3.04 13.22
N GLU A 25 -0.18 1.80 12.87
CA GLU A 25 -1.13 0.66 12.83
C GLU A 25 -1.68 0.31 14.21
N ASN A 26 -0.94 0.62 15.29
CA ASN A 26 -1.35 0.34 16.67
C ASN A 26 -2.42 1.29 17.23
N GLY A 27 -2.93 2.23 16.42
CA GLY A 27 -3.93 3.23 16.82
C GLY A 27 -5.32 3.03 16.19
N GLU A 28 -6.02 4.13 15.89
CA GLU A 28 -7.33 4.14 15.21
C GLU A 28 -7.23 3.97 13.67
N HIS A 29 -6.07 3.56 13.18
CA HIS A 29 -5.77 3.41 11.76
C HIS A 29 -5.79 1.94 11.37
N THR A 30 -6.41 1.64 10.24
CA THR A 30 -6.37 0.31 9.63
C THR A 30 -5.43 0.37 8.45
N VAL A 31 -4.38 -0.45 8.46
CA VAL A 31 -3.40 -0.52 7.37
C VAL A 31 -3.67 -1.78 6.53
N SER A 32 -3.86 -1.59 5.23
CA SER A 32 -3.88 -2.67 4.23
C SER A 32 -2.60 -2.60 3.39
N ARG A 33 -2.06 -3.74 2.97
CA ARG A 33 -0.78 -3.81 2.25
C ARG A 33 -0.95 -4.56 0.93
N ILE A 34 -0.37 -4.03 -0.14
CA ILE A 34 -0.34 -4.65 -1.48
C ILE A 34 1.09 -4.62 -1.99
N ALA A 35 1.62 -5.78 -2.36
CA ALA A 35 2.91 -5.91 -3.05
C ALA A 35 2.72 -5.68 -4.55
N ALA A 36 2.57 -4.41 -4.95
CA ALA A 36 2.34 -4.04 -6.34
C ALA A 36 3.52 -4.40 -7.25
N ALA A 37 4.75 -4.42 -6.71
CA ALA A 37 5.94 -4.89 -7.41
C ALA A 37 5.88 -6.37 -7.84
N GLU A 38 5.02 -7.17 -7.20
CA GLU A 38 4.87 -8.60 -7.48
C GLU A 38 3.73 -8.90 -8.46
N ILE A 39 2.96 -7.88 -8.87
CA ILE A 39 1.84 -8.04 -9.81
C ILE A 39 2.38 -7.95 -11.24
N SER A 40 2.00 -8.91 -12.08
CA SER A 40 2.35 -8.88 -13.50
C SER A 40 1.70 -7.70 -14.21
N ALA A 41 2.39 -7.10 -15.18
CA ALA A 41 1.89 -5.94 -15.91
C ALA A 41 0.66 -6.26 -16.79
N ASP A 42 0.45 -7.53 -17.14
CA ASP A 42 -0.65 -8.04 -17.96
C ASP A 42 -1.80 -8.65 -17.13
N ASP A 43 -1.72 -8.61 -15.80
CA ASP A 43 -2.79 -9.09 -14.92
C ASP A 43 -3.79 -7.96 -14.61
N ASP A 44 -4.65 -7.67 -15.59
CA ASP A 44 -5.67 -6.61 -15.49
C ASP A 44 -6.59 -6.80 -14.27
N ALA A 45 -6.94 -8.04 -13.93
CA ALA A 45 -7.83 -8.34 -12.82
C ALA A 45 -7.16 -8.03 -11.46
N ALA A 46 -5.88 -8.33 -11.32
CA ALA A 46 -5.11 -7.92 -10.14
C ALA A 46 -5.01 -6.40 -10.04
N TRP A 47 -4.74 -5.71 -11.17
CA TRP A 47 -4.67 -4.25 -11.19
C TRP A 47 -6.02 -3.58 -10.88
N ASP A 48 -7.13 -4.13 -11.36
CA ASP A 48 -8.47 -3.68 -10.98
C ASP A 48 -8.68 -3.76 -9.47
N ALA A 49 -8.26 -4.87 -8.84
CA ALA A 49 -8.33 -5.01 -7.39
C ALA A 49 -7.46 -3.97 -6.66
N VAL A 50 -6.27 -3.64 -7.18
CA VAL A 50 -5.43 -2.56 -6.64
C VAL A 50 -6.14 -1.21 -6.73
N VAL A 51 -6.73 -0.88 -7.89
CA VAL A 51 -7.48 0.37 -8.08
C VAL A 51 -8.66 0.46 -7.10
N GLN A 52 -9.42 -0.62 -6.92
CA GLN A 52 -10.52 -0.63 -5.94
C GLN A 52 -10.02 -0.37 -4.51
N LYS A 53 -8.85 -0.89 -4.14
CA LYS A 53 -8.23 -0.65 -2.83
C LYS A 53 -7.74 0.79 -2.68
N ILE A 54 -7.18 1.38 -3.73
CA ILE A 54 -6.77 2.79 -3.77
C ILE A 54 -8.00 3.68 -3.58
N LEU A 55 -9.09 3.44 -4.31
CA LEU A 55 -10.32 4.24 -4.23
C LEU A 55 -11.02 4.13 -2.86
N ALA A 56 -10.84 3.02 -2.16
CA ALA A 56 -11.44 2.79 -0.84
C ALA A 56 -10.57 3.29 0.34
N ALA A 57 -9.34 3.72 0.07
CA ALA A 57 -8.41 4.19 1.09
C ALA A 57 -8.58 5.69 1.35
N ASP A 58 -8.49 6.09 2.61
CA ASP A 58 -8.44 7.51 2.97
C ASP A 58 -7.06 8.11 2.66
N LYS A 59 -6.02 7.26 2.69
CA LYS A 59 -4.64 7.65 2.37
C LYS A 59 -3.88 6.49 1.73
N VAL A 60 -3.06 6.81 0.72
CA VAL A 60 -2.15 5.85 0.08
C VAL A 60 -0.70 6.25 0.40
N VAL A 61 0.10 5.28 0.81
CA VAL A 61 1.53 5.41 1.08
C VAL A 61 2.25 4.44 0.15
N THR A 62 3.06 4.97 -0.76
CA THR A 62 3.89 4.15 -1.64
C THR A 62 5.23 3.87 -0.98
N VAL A 63 5.61 2.59 -0.96
CA VAL A 63 6.87 2.07 -0.44
C VAL A 63 7.63 1.42 -1.59
#